data_AF-A0A2E5YJG0-F1
#
_entry.id   AF-A0A2E5YJG0-F1
#
_cell.length_a   1.000
_cell.length_b   1.000
_cell.length_c   1.000
_cell.angle_alpha   90.00
_cell.angle_beta   90.00
_cell.angle_gamma   90.00
#
_symmetry.space_group_name_H-M   'P 1'
#
loop_
_entity.id
_entity.type
_entity.pdbx_description
1 polymer ?
#
loop_
_entity_poly.entity_id
_entity_poly.type
_entity_poly.pdbx_seq_one_letter_code
_entity_poly.pdbx_strand_id
1 'polypeptide(L)'
;MPEPPPEGALEITLTRLRELLERDAALIGRGEAPLSVLTPRDPLGHGKRLLRILMDVPSVTERRRQGESQHFSRGARRWLDDLPDYYQRNFHFQTDGYLSKKSADLYEHQVELLFRGGRMRCGG
;
A
#
# COMPACT_ATOMS: atom_id res chain seq x y z
N MET A 1 -0.48 -11.44 17.36
CA MET A 1 -1.55 -10.64 16.73
C MET A 1 -1.13 -9.19 16.79
N PRO A 2 -1.14 -8.41 15.70
CA PRO A 2 -0.98 -6.96 15.85
C PRO A 2 -2.17 -6.43 16.67
N GLU A 3 -1.88 -5.55 17.63
CA GLU A 3 -2.89 -4.87 18.42
C GLU A 3 -3.92 -4.20 17.48
N PRO A 4 -5.23 -4.20 17.84
CA PRO A 4 -6.20 -3.43 17.11
C PRO A 4 -5.77 -1.95 17.10
N PRO A 5 -6.02 -1.23 15.99
CA PRO A 5 -5.71 0.19 15.96
C PRO A 5 -6.43 0.90 17.13
N PRO A 6 -5.77 1.82 17.83
CA PRO A 6 -6.37 2.52 18.96
C PRO A 6 -7.66 3.23 18.52
N GLU A 7 -8.60 3.40 19.45
CA GLU A 7 -9.81 4.19 19.19
C GLU A 7 -9.43 5.59 18.67
N GLY A 8 -10.12 6.02 17.61
CA GLY A 8 -9.81 7.30 16.96
C GLY A 8 -8.56 7.30 16.06
N ALA A 9 -7.84 6.18 15.86
CA ALA A 9 -6.66 6.13 15.00
C ALA A 9 -6.92 6.65 13.57
N LEU A 10 -8.10 6.33 13.01
CA LEU A 10 -8.52 6.83 11.71
C LEU A 10 -8.68 8.34 11.72
N GLU A 11 -9.36 8.88 12.73
CA GLU A 11 -9.60 10.33 12.87
C GLU A 11 -8.29 11.10 13.03
N ILE A 12 -7.38 10.60 13.86
CA ILE A 12 -6.03 11.16 14.01
C ILE A 12 -5.28 11.13 12.67
N THR A 13 -5.36 10.02 11.94
CA THR A 13 -4.70 9.86 10.64
C THR A 13 -5.27 10.86 9.61
N LEU A 14 -6.59 10.98 9.53
CA LEU A 14 -7.26 11.90 8.62
C LEU A 14 -6.95 13.37 8.97
N THR A 15 -6.89 13.68 10.27
CA THR A 15 -6.52 15.03 10.74
C THR A 15 -5.10 15.39 10.33
N ARG A 16 -4.13 14.50 10.56
CA ARG A 16 -2.74 14.70 10.15
C ARG A 16 -2.60 14.78 8.63
N LEU A 17 -3.34 13.96 7.89
CA LEU A 17 -3.36 14.00 6.43
C LEU A 17 -3.84 15.36 5.93
N ARG A 18 -4.92 15.90 6.51
CA ARG A 18 -5.42 17.24 6.19
C ARG A 18 -4.37 18.31 6.45
N GLU A 19 -3.72 18.30 7.62
CA GLU A 19 -2.66 19.27 7.95
C GLU A 19 -1.50 19.22 6.95
N LEU A 20 -1.10 18.02 6.50
CA LEU A 20 -0.07 17.87 5.48
C LEU A 20 -0.53 18.44 4.14
N LEU A 21 -1.74 18.12 3.69
CA LEU A 21 -2.30 18.64 2.44
C LEU A 21 -2.44 20.17 2.44
N GLU A 22 -2.83 20.76 3.57
CA GLU A 22 -2.89 22.22 3.73
C GLU A 22 -1.51 22.87 3.62
N ARG A 23 -0.48 22.26 4.21
CA ARG A 23 0.91 22.74 4.10
C ARG A 23 1.44 22.63 2.68
N ASP A 24 1.22 21.50 2.01
CA ASP A 24 1.63 21.28 0.63
C ASP A 24 0.96 22.29 -0.31
N ALA A 25 -0.33 22.55 -0.11
CA ALA A 25 -1.07 23.57 -0.87
C ALA A 25 -0.48 24.97 -0.67
N ALA A 26 -0.09 25.33 0.55
CA ALA A 26 0.56 26.60 0.83
C ALA A 26 1.94 26.73 0.16
N LEU A 27 2.75 25.66 0.19
CA LEU A 27 4.07 25.63 -0.45
C LEU A 27 3.95 25.78 -1.98
N ILE A 28 2.98 25.10 -2.58
CA ILE A 28 2.68 25.21 -4.02
C ILE A 28 2.16 26.60 -4.36
N GLY A 29 1.24 27.15 -3.55
CA GLY A 29 0.67 28.49 -3.75
C GLY A 29 1.71 29.61 -3.68
N ARG A 30 2.78 29.44 -2.89
CA ARG A 30 3.93 30.37 -2.82
C ARG A 30 4.99 30.11 -3.90
N GLY A 31 4.85 29.06 -4.71
CA GLY A 31 5.85 28.67 -5.72
C GLY A 31 7.11 28.00 -5.15
N GLU A 32 7.11 27.65 -3.86
CA GLU A 32 8.22 26.99 -3.17
C GLU A 32 8.29 25.47 -3.47
N ALA A 33 7.21 24.89 -4.00
CA ALA A 33 7.13 23.52 -4.45
C ALA A 33 6.40 23.39 -5.79
N PRO A 34 6.88 22.55 -6.73
CA PRO A 34 6.22 22.39 -8.02
C PRO A 34 5.01 21.46 -7.93
N LEU A 35 3.96 21.75 -8.72
CA LEU A 35 2.74 20.93 -8.80
C LEU A 35 3.03 19.46 -9.22
N SER A 36 4.16 19.24 -9.89
CA SER A 36 4.62 17.90 -10.30
C SER A 36 4.87 16.95 -9.13
N VAL A 37 5.03 17.45 -7.89
CA VAL A 37 5.12 16.63 -6.67
C VAL A 37 3.82 15.85 -6.44
N LEU A 38 2.67 16.43 -6.79
CA LEU A 38 1.35 15.81 -6.60
C LEU A 38 0.97 14.86 -7.74
N THR A 39 1.65 14.93 -8.89
CA THR A 39 1.33 14.09 -10.04
C THR A 39 2.12 12.78 -10.03
N PRO A 40 1.46 11.61 -9.99
CA PRO A 40 2.13 10.34 -10.26
C PRO A 40 2.70 10.35 -11.68
N ARG A 41 3.81 9.62 -11.91
CA ARG A 41 4.38 9.46 -13.26
C ARG A 41 3.38 8.78 -14.22
N ASP A 42 2.48 7.97 -13.68
CA ASP A 42 1.40 7.28 -14.39
C ASP A 42 0.08 7.34 -13.57
N PRO A 43 -0.74 8.41 -13.74
CA PRO A 43 -1.96 8.60 -12.95
C PRO A 43 -3.00 7.49 -13.14
N LEU A 44 -3.15 7.00 -14.38
CA LEU A 44 -4.15 5.97 -14.71
C LEU A 44 -3.76 4.62 -14.11
N GLY A 45 -2.49 4.21 -14.24
CA GLY A 45 -2.03 3.00 -13.59
C GLY A 45 -2.08 3.12 -12.08
N HIS A 46 -1.76 4.28 -11.51
CA HIS A 46 -1.87 4.52 -10.07
C HIS A 46 -3.32 4.35 -9.58
N GLY A 47 -4.31 4.92 -10.28
CA GLY A 47 -5.72 4.74 -9.96
C GLY A 47 -6.20 3.29 -10.07
N LYS A 48 -5.79 2.57 -11.13
CA LYS A 48 -6.11 1.14 -11.30
C LYS A 48 -5.49 0.28 -10.19
N ARG A 49 -4.27 0.58 -9.76
CA ARG A 49 -3.59 -0.11 -8.65
C ARG A 49 -4.32 0.13 -7.32
N LEU A 50 -4.69 1.38 -7.03
CA LEU A 50 -5.45 1.73 -5.84
C LEU A 50 -6.80 1.01 -5.75
N LEU A 51 -7.58 1.01 -6.83
CA LEU A 51 -8.86 0.29 -6.86
C LEU A 51 -8.68 -1.21 -6.58
N ARG A 52 -7.62 -1.80 -7.14
CA ARG A 52 -7.30 -3.22 -6.94
C ARG A 52 -6.88 -3.54 -5.49
N ILE A 53 -6.20 -2.61 -4.81
CA ILE A 53 -5.91 -2.71 -3.37
C ILE A 53 -7.22 -2.79 -2.60
N LEU A 54 -8.10 -1.81 -2.82
CA LEU A 54 -9.35 -1.69 -2.08
C LEU A 54 -10.24 -2.93 -2.25
N MET A 55 -10.27 -3.51 -3.45
CA MET A 55 -11.00 -4.75 -3.70
C MET A 55 -10.42 -5.98 -2.96
N ASP A 56 -9.12 -6.00 -2.63
CA ASP A 56 -8.49 -7.14 -1.91
C ASP A 56 -8.60 -7.00 -0.37
N VAL A 57 -8.93 -5.82 0.14
CA VAL A 57 -9.01 -5.53 1.59
C VAL A 57 -9.93 -6.50 2.35
N PRO A 58 -11.16 -6.81 1.89
CA PRO A 58 -12.04 -7.72 2.63
C PRO A 58 -11.43 -9.11 2.76
N SER A 59 -10.89 -9.66 1.67
CA SER A 59 -10.27 -10.98 1.65
C SER A 59 -9.00 -11.05 2.50
N VAL A 60 -8.16 -10.01 2.47
CA VAL A 60 -6.96 -9.89 3.32
C VAL A 60 -7.35 -9.85 4.79
N THR A 61 -8.40 -9.09 5.13
CA THR A 61 -8.89 -8.94 6.51
C THR A 61 -9.40 -10.27 7.04
N GLU A 62 -10.17 -11.00 6.24
CA GLU A 62 -10.68 -12.32 6.62
C GLU A 62 -9.55 -13.33 6.81
N ARG A 63 -8.62 -13.42 5.86
CA ARG A 63 -7.45 -14.32 5.98
C ARG A 63 -6.57 -13.99 7.19
N ARG A 64 -6.40 -12.71 7.50
CA ARG A 64 -5.71 -12.27 8.72
C ARG A 64 -6.39 -12.78 9.99
N ARG A 65 -7.72 -12.70 10.05
CA ARG A 65 -8.50 -13.19 11.19
C ARG A 65 -8.40 -14.70 11.35
N GLN A 66 -8.40 -15.44 10.24
CA GLN A 66 -8.31 -16.89 10.24
C GLN A 66 -6.87 -17.43 10.36
N GLY A 67 -5.85 -16.56 10.29
CA GLY A 67 -4.45 -16.97 10.24
C GLY A 67 -4.07 -17.69 8.93
N GLU A 68 -4.91 -17.60 7.89
CA GLU A 68 -4.71 -18.29 6.62
C GLU A 68 -3.62 -17.58 5.79
N SER A 69 -2.40 -18.09 5.88
CA SER A 69 -1.23 -17.50 5.22
C SER A 69 -0.76 -18.26 3.98
N GLN A 70 -1.54 -19.22 3.46
CA GLN A 70 -1.17 -20.06 2.31
C GLN A 70 -2.29 -20.19 1.28
N HIS A 71 -2.76 -19.06 0.77
CA HIS A 71 -3.77 -18.98 -0.27
C HIS A 71 -3.13 -18.70 -1.65
N PHE A 72 -3.05 -19.74 -2.47
CA PHE A 72 -2.47 -19.69 -3.82
C PHE A 72 -3.44 -20.23 -4.89
N SER A 73 -3.53 -19.51 -6.00
CA SER A 73 -4.20 -19.91 -7.23
C SER A 73 -3.50 -21.11 -7.88
N ARG A 74 -4.20 -21.84 -8.77
CA ARG A 74 -3.62 -23.00 -9.46
C ARG A 74 -2.34 -22.65 -10.22
N GLY A 75 -2.28 -21.45 -10.81
CA GLY A 75 -1.10 -20.97 -11.52
C GLY A 75 0.08 -20.63 -10.62
N ALA A 76 -0.17 -20.23 -9.37
CA ALA A 76 0.88 -19.98 -8.38
C ALA A 76 1.37 -21.29 -7.73
N ARG A 77 0.47 -22.25 -7.49
CA ARG A 77 0.79 -23.55 -6.86
C ARG A 77 1.86 -24.34 -7.59
N ARG A 78 1.95 -24.22 -8.93
CA ARG A 78 2.97 -24.92 -9.74
C ARG A 78 4.42 -24.58 -9.39
N TRP A 79 4.64 -23.49 -8.64
CA TRP A 79 5.97 -23.03 -8.26
C TRP A 79 6.29 -23.29 -6.78
N LEU A 80 5.32 -23.73 -5.98
CA LEU A 80 5.50 -23.81 -4.53
C LEU A 80 6.55 -24.85 -4.12
N ASP A 81 6.56 -26.00 -4.80
CA ASP A 81 7.45 -27.13 -4.47
C ASP A 81 8.94 -26.80 -4.73
N ASP A 82 9.22 -25.84 -5.61
CA ASP A 82 10.57 -25.40 -5.97
C ASP A 82 11.08 -24.22 -5.13
N LEU A 83 10.26 -23.69 -4.21
CA LEU A 83 10.56 -22.48 -3.47
C LEU A 83 10.80 -22.76 -1.98
N PRO A 84 11.75 -22.05 -1.33
CA PRO A 84 11.89 -22.11 0.13
C PRO A 84 10.58 -21.77 0.86
N ASP A 85 10.35 -22.38 2.02
CA ASP A 85 9.15 -22.21 2.87
C ASP A 85 8.75 -20.74 3.09
N TYR A 86 9.74 -19.85 3.14
CA TYR A 86 9.53 -18.41 3.26
C TYR A 86 8.63 -17.84 2.14
N TYR A 87 8.83 -18.26 0.89
CA TYR A 87 8.06 -17.81 -0.28
C TYR A 87 6.73 -18.54 -0.46
N GLN A 88 6.55 -19.67 0.23
CA GLN A 88 5.30 -20.41 0.29
C GLN A 88 4.28 -19.78 1.26
N ARG A 89 4.58 -18.59 1.80
CA ARG A 89 3.66 -17.80 2.62
C ARG A 89 3.16 -16.58 1.87
N ASN A 90 1.89 -16.25 2.04
CA ASN A 90 1.30 -15.02 1.53
C ASN A 90 1.87 -13.81 2.27
N PHE A 91 2.69 -13.03 1.57
CA PHE A 91 3.09 -11.70 2.02
C PHE A 91 1.85 -10.84 2.35
N HIS A 92 1.81 -10.27 3.55
CA HIS A 92 0.69 -9.47 4.08
C HIS A 92 -0.71 -10.11 4.00
N PHE A 93 -0.83 -11.44 3.84
CA PHE A 93 -2.09 -12.15 3.57
C PHE A 93 -2.74 -11.78 2.22
N GLN A 94 -1.98 -11.21 1.28
CA GLN A 94 -2.43 -10.92 -0.08
C GLN A 94 -2.58 -12.21 -0.89
N THR A 95 -3.56 -12.22 -1.78
CA THR A 95 -3.80 -13.35 -2.70
C THR A 95 -2.53 -13.66 -3.50
N ASP A 96 -2.15 -14.94 -3.57
CA ASP A 96 -0.97 -15.46 -4.28
C ASP A 96 0.41 -15.04 -3.74
N GLY A 97 0.47 -14.31 -2.62
CA GLY A 97 1.74 -13.98 -1.95
C GLY A 97 2.76 -13.35 -2.90
N TYR A 98 4.01 -13.81 -2.85
CA TYR A 98 5.09 -13.33 -3.74
C TYR A 98 4.95 -13.77 -5.21
N LEU A 99 3.98 -14.64 -5.54
CA LEU A 99 3.92 -15.34 -6.83
C LEU A 99 2.99 -14.70 -7.85
N SER A 100 2.46 -13.51 -7.57
CA SER A 100 1.61 -12.79 -8.50
C SER A 100 2.22 -11.46 -8.93
N LYS A 101 2.02 -11.11 -10.21
CA LYS A 101 2.28 -9.75 -10.67
C LYS A 101 1.50 -8.71 -9.85
N LYS A 102 0.29 -9.09 -9.39
CA LYS A 102 -0.55 -8.25 -8.53
C LYS A 102 0.21 -7.84 -7.27
N SER A 103 0.80 -8.77 -6.51
CA SER A 103 1.51 -8.42 -5.28
C SER A 103 2.77 -7.60 -5.52
N ALA A 104 3.47 -7.84 -6.63
CA ALA A 104 4.59 -7.00 -7.06
C ALA A 104 4.14 -5.55 -7.34
N ASP A 105 3.05 -5.37 -8.09
CA ASP A 105 2.46 -4.05 -8.36
C ASP A 105 2.01 -3.35 -7.06
N LEU A 106 1.55 -4.13 -6.06
CA LEU A 106 1.13 -3.62 -4.75
C LEU A 106 2.32 -3.12 -3.93
N TYR A 107 3.43 -3.86 -3.92
CA TYR A 107 4.65 -3.45 -3.25
C TYR A 107 5.18 -2.14 -3.85
N GLU A 108 5.26 -2.05 -5.18
CA GLU A 108 5.70 -0.83 -5.86
C GLU A 108 4.81 0.38 -5.52
N HIS A 109 3.49 0.18 -5.47
CA HIS A 109 2.55 1.24 -5.10
C HIS A 109 2.67 1.66 -3.63
N GLN A 110 2.84 0.71 -2.70
CA GLN A 110 3.04 1.01 -1.28
C GLN A 110 4.35 1.76 -1.03
N VAL A 111 5.43 1.39 -1.72
CA VAL A 111 6.72 2.10 -1.69
C VAL A 111 6.55 3.50 -2.29
N GLU A 112 5.89 3.64 -3.43
CA GLU A 112 5.58 4.93 -4.04
C GLU A 112 4.81 5.83 -3.06
N LEU A 113 3.78 5.30 -2.38
CA LEU A 113 2.98 6.05 -1.42
C LEU A 113 3.78 6.44 -0.16
N LEU A 114 4.59 5.52 0.39
CA LEU A 114 5.41 5.77 1.57
C LEU A 114 6.47 6.85 1.31
N PHE A 115 7.16 6.77 0.16
CA PHE A 115 8.27 7.67 -0.17
C PHE A 115 7.84 8.97 -0.87
N ARG A 116 6.64 9.02 -1.49
CA ARG A 116 6.10 10.29 -2.00
C ARG A 116 5.25 11.02 -0.96
N GLY A 117 4.43 10.31 -0.18
CA GLY A 117 3.58 10.91 0.85
C GLY A 117 4.34 11.35 2.11
N GLY A 118 5.51 10.75 2.39
CA GLY A 118 6.36 11.11 3.53
C GLY A 118 7.46 12.13 3.22
N ARG A 119 7.63 12.54 1.97
CA ARG A 119 8.74 13.39 1.54
C ARG A 119 8.29 14.84 1.35
N MET A 120 7.85 15.44 2.45
CA MET A 120 7.95 16.88 2.66
C MET A 120 8.43 17.15 4.09
N ARG A 121 9.69 16.76 4.32
CA ARG A 121 10.50 17.28 5.42
C ARG A 121 11.79 17.78 4.78
N CYS A 122 11.75 19.00 4.27
CA CYS A 122 12.97 19.78 4.06
C CYS A 122 13.30 20.43 5.41
N GLY A 123 14.44 20.03 5.98
CA GLY A 123 15.11 20.82 6.99
C GLY A 123 15.77 22.04 6.35
N GLY A 124 15.93 23.08 7.15
CA GLY A 124 16.47 24.39 6.78
C GLY A 124 15.76 25.45 7.60
#